data_AF-A0AA38F7V4-F1
#
_entry.id   AF-A0AA38F7V4-F1
#
_cell.length_a   1.000
_cell.length_b   1.000
_cell.length_c   1.000
_cell.angle_alpha   90.00
_cell.angle_beta   90.00
_cell.angle_gamma   90.00
#
_symmetry.space_group_name_H-M   'P 1'
#
loop_
_entity.id
_entity.type
_entity.pdbx_description
1 polymer ?
#
loop_
_entity_poly.entity_id
_entity_poly.type
_entity_poly.pdbx_seq_one_letter_code
_entity_poly.pdbx_strand_id
1 'polypeptide(L)' 'EDYIYKVLERFKMYNSKHVSTPMAGHFKLSKDQFPSSHEESKYMTRVPYASAVGGL' A
#
# COMPACT_ATOMS: atom_id res chain seq x y z
N GLU A 1 22.24 -3.24 1.45
CA GLU A 1 21.25 -3.85 2.38
C GLU A 1 20.28 -2.83 3.00
N ASP A 2 20.45 -1.52 2.82
CA ASP A 2 19.61 -0.50 3.49
C ASP A 2 18.32 -0.08 2.77
N TYR A 3 18.06 -0.56 1.55
CA TYR A 3 16.92 -0.08 0.76
C TYR A 3 15.58 -0.31 1.49
N ILE A 4 15.40 -1.50 2.05
CA ILE A 4 14.18 -1.88 2.78
C ILE A 4 14.00 -1.00 4.02
N TYR A 5 15.07 -0.76 4.79
CA TYR A 5 15.02 0.11 5.97
C TYR A 5 14.64 1.56 5.61
N LYS A 6 15.21 2.12 4.54
CA LYS A 6 14.86 3.46 4.05
C LYS A 6 13.40 3.56 3.62
N VAL A 7 12.86 2.51 2.99
CA VAL A 7 11.45 2.43 2.60
C VAL A 7 10.53 2.37 3.83
N LEU A 8 10.86 1.53 4.82
CA LEU A 8 10.07 1.42 6.05
C LEU A 8 10.05 2.74 6.83
N GLU A 9 11.19 3.44 6.92
CA GLU A 9 11.27 4.74 7.58
C GLU A 9 10.44 5.81 6.85
N ARG A 10 10.55 5.90 5.51
CA ARG A 10 9.79 6.84 4.67
C ARG A 10 8.28 6.73 4.91
N PHE A 11 7.78 5.53 5.15
CA PHE A 11 6.36 5.26 5.39
C PHE A 11 5.99 5.10 6.87
N LYS A 12 6.91 5.41 7.80
CA LYS A 12 6.69 5.29 9.26
C LYS A 12 6.30 3.88 9.71
N MET A 13 6.82 2.86 9.02
CA MET A 13 6.56 1.44 9.23
C MET A 13 7.69 0.74 9.99
N TYR A 14 8.58 1.49 10.65
CA TYR A 14 9.76 0.97 11.36
C TYR A 14 9.43 -0.07 12.45
N ASN A 15 8.23 -0.01 13.04
CA ASN A 15 7.72 -0.96 14.03
C ASN A 15 6.76 -2.02 13.45
N SER A 16 6.62 -2.10 12.13
CA SER A 16 5.68 -3.04 11.51
C SER A 16 6.20 -4.48 11.60
N LYS A 17 5.29 -5.43 11.83
CA LYS A 17 5.64 -6.85 11.87
C LYS A 17 5.99 -7.33 10.46
N HIS A 18 7.07 -8.11 10.34
CA HIS A 18 7.39 -8.79 9.08
C HIS A 18 6.33 -9.86 8.82
N VAL A 19 5.52 -9.68 7.78
CA VAL A 19 4.54 -10.66 7.29
C VAL A 19 5.03 -11.19 5.94
N SER A 20 4.98 -12.51 5.75
CA SER A 20 5.64 -13.17 4.61
C SER A 20 5.08 -12.78 3.25
N THR A 21 3.83 -12.35 3.17
CA THR A 21 3.22 -11.44 2.17
C THR A 21 1.79 -11.27 2.69
N PRO A 22 1.27 -10.06 2.92
CA PRO A 22 -0.08 -9.87 3.47
C PRO A 22 -1.19 -10.33 2.53
N MET A 23 -0.86 -10.59 1.26
CA MET A 23 -1.78 -10.99 0.21
C MET A 23 -1.32 -12.30 -0.41
N ALA A 24 -2.16 -13.32 -0.39
CA ALA A 24 -1.84 -14.60 -1.00
C ALA A 24 -1.71 -14.45 -2.53
N GLY A 25 -0.78 -15.17 -3.16
CA GLY A 25 -0.48 -15.01 -4.59
C GLY A 25 -1.63 -15.34 -5.56
N HIS A 26 -2.71 -15.97 -5.07
CA HIS A 26 -3.92 -16.20 -5.85
C HIS A 26 -4.87 -14.99 -5.87
N PHE A 27 -4.64 -13.98 -5.03
CA PHE A 27 -5.41 -12.75 -5.04
C PHE A 27 -5.01 -11.91 -6.25
N LYS A 28 -5.95 -11.67 -7.16
CA LYS A 28 -5.76 -10.83 -8.35
C LYS A 28 -6.56 -9.56 -8.18
N LEU A 29 -5.90 -8.41 -8.33
CA LEU A 29 -6.58 -7.13 -8.37
C LEU A 29 -7.31 -6.97 -9.71
N SER A 30 -8.54 -6.45 -9.67
CA SER A 30 -9.36 -6.15 -10.85
C SER A 30 -9.57 -4.64 -10.99
N LYS A 31 -9.92 -4.20 -12.20
CA LYS A 31 -10.38 -2.83 -12.45
C LYS A 31 -11.65 -2.49 -11.66
N ASP A 32 -12.42 -3.51 -11.26
CA ASP A 32 -13.63 -3.33 -10.45
C ASP A 32 -13.33 -2.83 -9.02
N GLN A 33 -12.07 -2.94 -8.57
CA GLN A 33 -11.62 -2.44 -7.27
C GLN A 33 -11.09 -0.99 -7.36
N PHE A 34 -11.16 -0.37 -8.53
CA PHE A 34 -10.80 1.03 -8.72
C PHE A 34 -11.84 1.95 -8.06
N PRO A 35 -11.44 3.04 -7.38
CA PRO A 35 -12.37 3.99 -6.81
C PRO A 35 -13.27 4.57 -7.90
N SER A 36 -14.58 4.39 -7.75
CA SER A 36 -15.55 4.84 -8.75
C SER A 36 -16.06 6.26 -8.48
N SER A 37 -15.79 6.78 -7.28
CA SER A 37 -16.17 8.13 -6.85
C SER A 37 -14.99 8.98 -6.40
N HIS A 38 -15.19 10.31 -6.46
CA HIS A 38 -14.22 11.28 -5.96
C HIS A 38 -13.98 11.14 -4.45
N GLU A 39 -15.02 10.75 -3.69
CA GLU A 39 -14.94 10.55 -2.26
C GLU A 39 -14.09 9.32 -1.90
N GLU A 40 -14.27 8.20 -2.61
CA GLU A 40 -13.42 7.01 -2.48
C GLU A 40 -11.96 7.32 -2.83
N SER A 41 -11.71 8.07 -3.90
CA SER A 41 -10.36 8.49 -4.29
C SER A 41 -9.69 9.36 -3.19
N LYS A 42 -10.45 10.32 -2.63
CA LYS A 42 -9.98 11.18 -1.54
C LYS A 42 -9.74 10.39 -0.24
N TYR A 43 -10.55 9.38 0.02
CA TYR A 43 -10.35 8.46 1.15
C TYR A 43 -9.09 7.62 0.95
N MET A 44 -8.91 6.99 -0.21
CA MET A 44 -7.74 6.17 -0.53
C MET A 44 -6.43 6.97 -0.43
N THR A 45 -6.43 8.24 -0.83
CA THR A 45 -5.27 9.15 -0.68
C THR A 45 -4.81 9.30 0.79
N ARG A 46 -5.72 9.13 1.76
CA ARG A 46 -5.41 9.23 3.20
C ARG A 46 -4.98 7.90 3.81
N VAL A 47 -5.18 6.79 3.11
CA VAL A 47 -4.77 5.46 3.57
C VAL A 47 -3.26 5.33 3.34
N PRO A 48 -2.44 5.06 4.39
CA PRO A 48 -0.97 5.02 4.31
C PRO A 48 -0.41 4.14 3.19
N TYR A 49 -1.16 3.11 2.78
CA TYR A 49 -0.82 2.22 1.68
C TYR A 49 -0.75 2.92 0.31
N ALA A 50 -1.52 3.99 0.05
CA ALA A 50 -1.45 4.73 -1.21
C ALA A 50 -0.06 5.36 -1.47
N SER A 51 0.69 5.64 -0.39
CA SER A 51 2.07 6.10 -0.50
C SER A 51 3.08 4.98 -0.78
N ALA A 52 2.79 3.74 -0.37
CA ALA A 52 3.73 2.61 -0.44
C ALA A 52 3.63 1.79 -1.74
N VAL A 53 2.44 1.69 -2.36
CA VAL A 53 2.27 0.91 -3.60
C VAL A 53 2.51 1.71 -4.89
N GLY A 54 2.83 3.01 -4.78
CA GLY A 54 3.07 3.87 -5.94
C GLY A 54 1.80 4.06 -6.76
N GLY A 55 1.12 5.20 -6.57
CA GLY A 55 0.15 5.65 -7.57
C GLY A 55 0.84 5.70 -8.94
N LEU A 56 0.22 5.07 -9.94
CA LEU A 56 0.52 5.28 -11.35
C LEU A 56 0.28 6.74 -11.74
#